data_AF-B4PNZ9-F1
#
_entry.id   AF-B4PNZ9-F1
#
_cell.length_a   1.000
_cell.length_b   1.000
_cell.length_c   1.000
_cell.angle_alpha   90.00
_cell.angle_beta   90.00
_cell.angle_gamma   90.00
#
_symmetry.space_group_name_H-M   'P 1'
#
loop_
_entity.id
_entity.type
_entity.pdbx_description
1 polymer ?
#
loop_
_entity_poly.entity_id
_entity_poly.type
_entity_poly.pdbx_seq_one_letter_code
_entity_poly.pdbx_strand_id
1 'polypeptide(L)'
;MSALGDSDDETEFKDISATNYHRVQEKVAKISYADGVADGREKVFQDSFDEGFENGFKTGFELAKLSAFYETMKSAGAESLELKAEHEAYQNLKLADATDKAHFKYLEHQGAPLNVISAKQRTYVDDLLGKLAQELPATTNLFTSGSDSSVNVV
;
A
#
# COMPACT_ATOMS: atom_id res chain seq x y z
N MET A 1 -24.11 57.73 48.91
CA MET A 1 -24.23 57.80 47.44
C MET A 1 -23.08 57.02 46.88
N SER A 2 -23.32 55.76 46.52
CA SER A 2 -22.34 54.86 45.89
C SER A 2 -22.34 55.08 44.39
N ALA A 3 -21.16 55.07 43.77
CA ALA A 3 -20.86 54.70 42.36
C ALA A 3 -19.75 55.60 41.79
N LEU A 4 -18.48 55.29 42.05
CA LEU A 4 -17.33 55.84 41.29
C LEU A 4 -16.16 54.84 41.25
N GLY A 5 -16.44 53.54 41.05
CA GLY A 5 -15.40 52.49 40.98
C GLY A 5 -15.47 51.59 39.75
N ASP A 6 -16.41 51.80 38.83
CA ASP A 6 -16.79 50.77 37.85
C ASP A 6 -16.18 51.00 36.45
N SER A 7 -15.68 52.20 36.14
CA SER A 7 -15.25 52.54 34.76
C SER A 7 -13.83 52.09 34.42
N ASP A 8 -12.91 52.06 35.38
CA ASP A 8 -11.49 51.75 35.12
C ASP A 8 -11.29 50.23 35.08
N ASP A 9 -11.91 49.51 36.01
CA ASP A 9 -11.94 48.04 36.08
C ASP A 9 -12.59 47.40 34.83
N GLU A 10 -13.65 48.00 34.27
CA GLU A 10 -14.32 47.46 33.07
C GLU A 10 -13.46 47.64 31.81
N THR A 11 -12.62 48.68 31.78
CA THR A 11 -11.70 48.96 30.67
C THR A 11 -10.49 48.03 30.73
N GLU A 12 -9.90 47.86 31.92
CA GLU A 12 -8.80 46.92 32.17
C GLU A 12 -9.23 45.46 31.92
N PHE A 13 -10.45 45.08 32.30
CA PHE A 13 -11.01 43.76 32.01
C PHE A 13 -11.18 43.51 30.50
N LYS A 14 -11.61 44.53 29.73
CA LYS A 14 -11.73 44.43 28.27
C LYS A 14 -10.37 44.29 27.59
N ASP A 15 -9.35 44.99 28.07
CA ASP A 15 -7.99 44.90 27.51
C ASP A 15 -7.32 43.57 27.84
N ILE A 16 -7.48 43.06 29.08
CA ILE A 16 -6.97 41.75 29.50
C ILE A 16 -7.69 40.63 28.75
N SER A 17 -9.01 40.73 28.56
CA SER A 17 -9.78 39.72 27.82
C SER A 17 -9.46 39.74 26.32
N ALA A 18 -9.29 40.91 25.70
CA ALA A 18 -8.86 41.03 24.31
C ALA A 18 -7.44 40.46 24.11
N THR A 19 -6.51 40.77 25.01
CA THR A 19 -5.14 40.24 24.95
C THR A 19 -5.10 38.73 25.15
N ASN A 20 -5.87 38.20 26.10
CA ASN A 20 -5.99 36.75 26.29
C ASN A 20 -6.65 36.07 25.09
N TYR A 21 -7.71 36.64 24.54
CA TYR A 21 -8.38 36.12 23.35
C TYR A 21 -7.42 36.06 22.16
N HIS A 22 -6.64 37.11 21.93
CA HIS A 22 -5.63 37.13 20.86
C HIS A 22 -4.55 36.05 21.07
N ARG A 23 -4.04 35.90 22.30
CA ARG A 23 -3.06 34.84 22.63
C ARG A 23 -3.64 33.44 22.45
N VAL A 24 -4.91 33.23 22.78
CA VAL A 24 -5.61 31.96 22.54
C VAL A 24 -5.74 31.71 21.04
N GLN A 25 -6.16 32.71 20.25
CA GLN A 25 -6.24 32.59 18.79
C GLN A 25 -4.90 32.27 18.14
N GLU A 26 -3.82 32.93 18.55
CA GLU A 26 -2.47 32.65 18.04
C GLU A 26 -2.01 31.22 18.38
N LYS A 27 -2.30 30.75 19.61
CA LYS A 27 -1.98 29.37 20.01
C LYS A 27 -2.79 28.37 19.19
N VAL A 28 -4.09 28.60 19.02
CA VAL A 28 -4.96 27.75 18.20
C VAL A 28 -4.44 27.71 16.77
N ALA A 29 -4.11 28.87 16.16
CA ALA A 29 -3.57 28.90 14.80
C ALA A 29 -2.25 28.12 14.65
N LYS A 30 -1.33 28.23 15.62
CA LYS A 30 -0.07 27.47 15.62
C LYS A 30 -0.30 25.98 15.78
N ILE A 31 -1.21 25.58 16.69
CA ILE A 31 -1.57 24.18 16.91
C ILE A 31 -2.22 23.62 15.63
N SER A 32 -3.24 24.30 15.09
CA SER A 32 -3.94 23.85 13.88
C SER A 32 -3.01 23.77 12.67
N TYR A 33 -2.04 24.67 12.52
CA TYR A 33 -1.04 24.56 11.46
C TYR A 33 -0.11 23.35 11.67
N ALA A 34 0.39 23.16 12.90
CA ALA A 34 1.25 22.03 13.21
C ALA A 34 0.53 20.68 13.03
N ASP A 35 -0.74 20.63 13.43
CA ASP A 35 -1.64 19.48 13.28
C ASP A 35 -1.90 19.18 11.80
N GLY A 36 -2.28 20.20 11.01
CA GLY A 36 -2.46 20.03 9.56
C GLY A 36 -1.19 19.59 8.82
N VAL A 37 -0.01 20.04 9.25
CA VAL A 37 1.27 19.56 8.71
C VAL A 37 1.54 18.11 9.14
N ALA A 38 1.19 17.73 10.36
CA ALA A 38 1.32 16.35 10.84
C ALA A 38 0.38 15.40 10.09
N ASP A 39 -0.91 15.74 9.98
CA ASP A 39 -1.91 15.01 9.21
C ASP A 39 -1.51 14.88 7.74
N GLY A 40 -0.98 15.94 7.14
CA GLY A 40 -0.48 15.90 5.77
C GLY A 40 0.66 14.91 5.58
N ARG A 41 1.61 14.84 6.53
CA ARG A 41 2.69 13.84 6.50
C ARG A 41 2.17 12.42 6.70
N GLU A 42 1.28 12.24 7.67
CA GLU A 42 0.69 10.93 7.96
C GLU A 42 -0.07 10.40 6.75
N LYS A 43 -0.87 11.24 6.09
CA LYS A 43 -1.59 10.87 4.87
C LYS A 43 -0.66 10.41 3.76
N VAL A 44 0.40 11.17 3.47
CA VAL A 44 1.38 10.80 2.43
C VAL A 44 2.09 9.48 2.78
N PHE A 45 2.36 9.24 4.06
CA PHE A 45 2.94 7.99 4.52
C PHE A 45 1.97 6.81 4.32
N GLN A 46 0.71 6.94 4.72
CA GLN A 46 -0.32 5.92 4.54
C GLN A 46 -0.54 5.61 3.05
N ASP A 47 -0.70 6.63 2.20
CA ASP A 47 -0.86 6.45 0.76
C ASP A 47 0.34 5.67 0.15
N SER A 48 1.56 5.96 0.61
CA SER A 48 2.77 5.25 0.18
C SER A 48 2.82 3.80 0.68
N PHE A 49 2.39 3.58 1.93
CA PHE A 49 2.35 2.25 2.55
C PHE A 49 1.31 1.37 1.86
N ASP A 50 0.10 1.87 1.67
CA ASP A 50 -1.00 1.15 1.02
C ASP A 50 -0.61 0.73 -0.40
N GLU A 51 -0.04 1.65 -1.18
CA GLU A 51 0.42 1.35 -2.54
C GLU A 51 1.59 0.34 -2.54
N GLY A 52 2.52 0.46 -1.60
CA GLY A 52 3.61 -0.50 -1.42
C GLY A 52 3.11 -1.90 -1.04
N PHE A 53 2.12 -1.95 -0.12
CA PHE A 53 1.50 -3.17 0.34
C PHE A 53 0.71 -3.85 -0.78
N GLU A 54 -0.12 -3.11 -1.52
CA GLU A 54 -0.91 -3.65 -2.64
C GLU A 54 0.01 -4.30 -3.69
N ASN A 55 1.05 -3.58 -4.11
CA ASN A 55 1.98 -4.09 -5.11
C ASN A 55 2.78 -5.31 -4.60
N GLY A 56 3.25 -5.25 -3.35
CA GLY A 56 3.99 -6.35 -2.73
C GLY A 56 3.13 -7.58 -2.52
N PHE A 57 1.90 -7.39 -2.03
CA PHE A 57 0.92 -8.45 -1.83
C PHE A 57 0.56 -9.10 -3.15
N LYS A 58 0.23 -8.34 -4.21
CA LYS A 58 -0.08 -8.88 -5.53
C LYS A 58 1.06 -9.75 -6.07
N THR A 59 2.30 -9.26 -5.98
CA THR A 59 3.48 -10.01 -6.45
C THR A 59 3.67 -11.31 -5.66
N GLY A 60 3.66 -11.21 -4.33
CA GLY A 60 3.93 -12.35 -3.47
C GLY A 60 2.83 -13.40 -3.53
N PHE A 61 1.57 -12.97 -3.61
CA PHE A 61 0.42 -13.85 -3.69
C PHE A 61 0.43 -14.68 -4.98
N GLU A 62 0.68 -14.05 -6.14
CA GLU A 62 0.70 -14.77 -7.42
C GLU A 62 1.87 -15.77 -7.51
N LEU A 63 3.04 -15.42 -7.00
CA LEU A 63 4.19 -16.34 -6.94
C LEU A 63 3.93 -17.50 -5.97
N ALA A 64 3.37 -17.22 -4.80
CA ALA A 64 3.02 -18.24 -3.81
C ALA A 64 1.95 -19.20 -4.32
N LYS A 65 1.00 -18.71 -5.13
CA LYS A 65 -0.05 -19.53 -5.74
C LYS A 65 0.54 -20.57 -6.68
N LEU A 66 1.48 -20.17 -7.53
CA LEU A 66 2.19 -21.08 -8.43
C LEU A 66 3.04 -22.09 -7.67
N SER A 67 3.83 -21.64 -6.68
CA SER A 67 4.67 -22.55 -5.89
C SER A 67 3.83 -23.58 -5.14
N ALA A 68 2.77 -23.15 -4.45
CA ALA A 68 1.87 -24.03 -3.71
C ALA A 68 1.16 -25.03 -4.62
N PHE A 69 0.75 -24.61 -5.83
CA PHE A 69 0.11 -25.51 -6.79
C PHE A 69 1.06 -26.65 -7.20
N TYR A 70 2.29 -26.33 -7.58
CA TYR A 70 3.26 -27.33 -8.00
C TYR A 70 3.77 -28.20 -6.85
N GLU A 71 3.88 -27.66 -5.64
CA GLU A 71 4.16 -28.46 -4.43
C GLU A 71 3.04 -29.46 -4.12
N THR A 72 1.79 -28.99 -4.19
CA THR A 72 0.61 -29.83 -3.95
C THR A 72 0.49 -30.92 -5.01
N MET A 73 0.68 -30.58 -6.28
CA MET A 73 0.72 -31.53 -7.39
C MET A 73 1.75 -32.64 -7.17
N LYS A 74 2.98 -32.26 -6.78
CA LYS A 74 4.05 -33.20 -6.46
C LYS A 74 3.66 -34.14 -5.30
N SER A 75 2.98 -33.62 -4.27
CA SER A 75 2.53 -34.41 -3.14
C SER A 75 1.34 -35.34 -3.45
N ALA A 76 0.45 -34.91 -4.36
CA ALA A 76 -0.78 -35.61 -4.71
C ALA A 76 -0.60 -36.71 -5.77
N GLY A 77 0.57 -36.76 -6.43
CA GLY A 77 0.83 -37.70 -7.53
C GLY A 77 -0.09 -37.48 -8.75
N ALA A 78 -0.68 -36.29 -8.86
CA ALA A 78 -1.58 -35.92 -9.95
C ALA A 78 -0.74 -35.53 -11.17
N GLU A 79 -0.63 -36.46 -12.12
CA GLU A 79 0.30 -36.35 -13.23
C GLU A 79 -0.44 -36.28 -14.57
N SER A 80 -0.87 -35.07 -14.95
CA SER A 80 -1.17 -34.78 -16.37
C SER A 80 0.14 -34.58 -17.13
N LEU A 81 0.22 -35.13 -18.35
CA LEU A 81 1.37 -34.97 -19.24
C LEU A 81 1.66 -33.49 -19.56
N GLU A 82 0.62 -32.67 -19.71
CA GLU A 82 0.74 -31.22 -19.94
C GLU A 82 1.27 -30.50 -18.69
N LEU A 83 0.77 -30.86 -17.50
CA LEU A 83 1.19 -30.23 -16.25
C LEU A 83 2.61 -30.62 -15.82
N LYS A 84 3.12 -31.79 -16.25
CA LYS A 84 4.53 -32.17 -16.07
C LYS A 84 5.47 -31.30 -16.87
N ALA A 85 5.14 -31.07 -18.16
CA ALA A 85 5.94 -30.22 -19.03
C ALA A 85 5.99 -28.78 -18.48
N GLU A 86 4.86 -28.26 -17.99
CA GLU A 86 4.84 -26.95 -17.32
C GLU A 86 5.57 -26.95 -15.97
N HIS A 87 5.53 -28.05 -15.21
CA HIS A 87 6.30 -28.13 -13.97
C HIS A 87 7.81 -28.03 -14.25
N GLU A 88 8.31 -28.70 -15.29
CA GLU A 88 9.70 -28.55 -15.72
C GLU A 88 10.02 -27.13 -16.19
N ALA A 89 9.11 -26.49 -16.95
CA ALA A 89 9.24 -25.09 -17.34
C ALA A 89 9.31 -24.15 -16.13
N TYR A 90 8.43 -24.36 -15.13
CA TYR A 90 8.44 -23.61 -13.86
C TYR A 90 9.77 -23.75 -13.11
N GLN A 91 10.33 -24.96 -13.03
CA GLN A 91 11.65 -25.17 -12.43
C GLN A 91 12.77 -24.48 -13.22
N ASN A 92 12.67 -24.46 -14.55
CA ASN A 92 13.64 -23.81 -15.43
C ASN A 92 13.61 -22.27 -15.33
N LEU A 93 12.46 -21.69 -14.99
CA LEU A 93 12.32 -20.24 -14.78
C LEU A 93 13.13 -19.73 -13.59
N LYS A 94 13.51 -20.61 -12.63
CA LYS A 94 14.30 -20.27 -11.44
C LYS A 94 13.79 -18.99 -10.77
N LEU A 95 12.46 -18.93 -10.60
CA LEU A 95 11.81 -17.78 -9.96
C LEU A 95 12.38 -17.61 -8.56
N ALA A 96 12.70 -16.37 -8.21
CA ALA A 96 13.08 -16.05 -6.86
C ALA A 96 11.86 -16.23 -5.93
N ASP A 97 12.14 -16.39 -4.63
CA ASP A 97 11.10 -16.46 -3.61
C ASP A 97 10.22 -15.20 -3.68
N ALA A 98 8.92 -15.33 -3.43
CA ALA A 98 7.99 -14.21 -3.33
C ALA A 98 8.48 -13.06 -2.43
N THR A 99 9.29 -13.38 -1.42
CA THR A 99 9.87 -12.42 -0.47
C THR A 99 11.24 -11.88 -0.88
N ASP A 100 11.79 -12.33 -2.03
CA ASP A 100 13.09 -11.92 -2.51
C ASP A 100 13.13 -10.45 -2.93
N LYS A 101 14.22 -9.78 -2.58
CA LYS A 101 14.46 -8.37 -2.90
C LYS A 101 14.52 -8.10 -4.41
N ALA A 102 14.78 -9.10 -5.23
CA ALA A 102 14.75 -9.01 -6.69
C ALA A 102 13.38 -8.56 -7.23
N HIS A 103 12.30 -8.80 -6.48
CA HIS A 103 10.95 -8.36 -6.84
C HIS A 103 10.68 -6.89 -6.49
N PHE A 104 11.57 -6.22 -5.76
CA PHE A 104 11.34 -4.89 -5.19
C PHE A 104 12.02 -3.78 -6.01
N LYS A 105 11.28 -3.23 -6.98
CA LYS A 105 11.79 -2.17 -7.87
C LYS A 105 12.04 -0.83 -7.19
N TYR A 106 11.49 -0.61 -6.00
CA TYR A 106 11.84 0.56 -5.19
C TYR A 106 13.33 0.58 -4.79
N LEU A 107 13.99 -0.58 -4.69
CA LEU A 107 15.42 -0.66 -4.38
C LEU A 107 16.30 -0.13 -5.52
N GLU A 108 15.83 -0.24 -6.76
CA GLU A 108 16.54 0.22 -7.97
C GLU A 108 16.28 1.70 -8.27
N HIS A 109 15.28 2.30 -7.62
CA HIS A 109 14.79 3.65 -7.90
C HIS A 109 14.75 4.54 -6.65
N GLN A 110 15.66 4.31 -5.70
CA GLN A 110 15.79 5.11 -4.49
C GLN A 110 15.98 6.60 -4.85
N GLY A 111 15.03 7.45 -4.44
CA GLY A 111 15.03 8.88 -4.74
C GLY A 111 14.10 9.33 -5.87
N ALA A 112 13.46 8.41 -6.59
CA ALA A 112 12.38 8.74 -7.51
C ALA A 112 11.07 9.02 -6.73
N PRO A 113 10.14 9.82 -7.29
CA PRO A 113 8.84 10.02 -6.67
C PRO A 113 8.02 8.72 -6.64
N LEU A 114 7.16 8.57 -5.63
CA LEU A 114 6.37 7.35 -5.38
C LEU A 114 5.64 6.85 -6.64
N ASN A 115 4.95 7.74 -7.36
CA ASN A 115 4.21 7.39 -8.57
C ASN A 115 5.09 6.72 -9.65
N VAL A 116 6.36 7.09 -9.76
CA VAL A 116 7.31 6.48 -10.70
C VAL A 116 7.72 5.10 -10.22
N ILE A 117 8.03 4.96 -8.93
CA ILE A 117 8.41 3.69 -8.32
C ILE A 117 7.26 2.69 -8.45
N SER A 118 6.05 3.11 -8.11
CA SER A 118 4.85 2.28 -8.17
C SER A 118 4.50 1.89 -9.61
N ALA A 119 4.64 2.80 -10.58
CA ALA A 119 4.49 2.46 -11.99
C ALA A 119 5.51 1.40 -12.44
N LYS A 120 6.78 1.55 -12.05
CA LYS A 120 7.83 0.57 -12.37
C LYS A 120 7.58 -0.79 -11.71
N GLN A 121 7.11 -0.79 -10.47
CA GLN A 121 6.73 -2.02 -9.77
C GLN A 121 5.56 -2.70 -10.48
N ARG A 122 4.50 -1.97 -10.84
CA ARG A 122 3.37 -2.53 -11.59
C ARG A 122 3.79 -3.12 -12.93
N THR A 123 4.58 -2.38 -13.72
CA THR A 123 5.11 -2.89 -15.00
C THR A 123 5.91 -4.17 -14.79
N TYR A 124 6.77 -4.22 -13.77
CA TYR A 124 7.54 -5.42 -13.45
C TYR A 124 6.63 -6.62 -13.12
N VAL A 125 5.59 -6.40 -12.32
CA VAL A 125 4.62 -7.44 -11.96
C VAL A 125 3.84 -7.92 -13.18
N ASP A 126 3.33 -6.99 -14.00
CA ASP A 126 2.57 -7.32 -15.19
C ASP A 126 3.43 -8.06 -16.22
N ASP A 127 4.69 -7.66 -16.40
CA ASP A 127 5.66 -8.37 -17.26
C ASP A 127 5.97 -9.78 -16.72
N LEU A 128 6.13 -9.92 -15.40
CA LEU A 128 6.38 -11.21 -14.75
C LEU A 128 5.18 -12.14 -14.94
N LEU A 129 3.97 -11.67 -14.65
CA LEU A 129 2.74 -12.44 -14.86
C LEU A 129 2.52 -12.77 -16.34
N GLY A 130 2.85 -11.85 -17.24
CA GLY A 130 2.80 -12.09 -18.68
C GLY A 130 3.73 -13.21 -19.13
N LYS A 131 4.97 -13.26 -18.60
CA LYS A 131 5.91 -14.37 -18.86
C LYS A 131 5.39 -15.68 -18.29
N LEU A 132 4.84 -15.67 -17.08
CA LEU A 132 4.27 -16.86 -16.45
C LEU A 132 3.07 -17.39 -17.26
N ALA A 133 2.22 -16.51 -17.77
CA ALA A 133 1.09 -16.89 -18.63
C ALA A 133 1.53 -17.50 -19.97
N GLN A 134 2.67 -17.07 -20.51
CA GLN A 134 3.24 -17.60 -21.75
C GLN A 134 3.91 -18.97 -21.55
N GLU A 135 4.67 -19.12 -20.48
CA GLU A 135 5.45 -20.33 -20.20
C GLU A 135 4.62 -21.42 -19.51
N LEU A 136 3.59 -21.01 -18.75
CA LEU A 136 2.73 -21.89 -17.93
C LEU A 136 1.24 -21.64 -18.24
N PRO A 137 0.80 -21.80 -19.50
CA PRO A 137 -0.56 -21.43 -19.92
C PRO A 137 -1.65 -22.29 -19.29
N ALA A 138 -1.48 -23.60 -19.12
CA ALA A 138 -2.49 -24.48 -18.56
C ALA A 138 -2.76 -24.17 -17.07
N THR A 139 -1.70 -24.00 -16.29
CA THR A 139 -1.82 -23.57 -14.88
C THR A 139 -2.37 -22.16 -14.74
N THR A 140 -1.90 -21.21 -15.57
CA THR A 140 -2.43 -19.84 -15.56
C THR A 140 -3.91 -19.80 -15.96
N ASN A 141 -4.31 -20.58 -16.96
CA ASN A 141 -5.71 -20.68 -17.37
C ASN A 141 -6.59 -21.32 -16.28
N LEU A 142 -6.07 -22.25 -15.51
CA LEU A 142 -6.80 -22.85 -14.38
C LEU A 142 -7.09 -21.80 -13.28
N PHE A 143 -6.16 -20.86 -13.11
CA PHE A 143 -6.29 -19.76 -12.17
C PHE A 143 -7.21 -18.63 -12.61
N THR A 144 -7.35 -18.42 -13.92
CA THR A 144 -8.26 -17.41 -14.50
C THR A 144 -9.65 -17.99 -14.78
N SER A 145 -9.76 -19.28 -15.10
CA SER A 145 -11.02 -20.01 -15.31
C SER A 145 -11.94 -20.01 -14.08
N GLY A 146 -11.41 -19.77 -12.88
CA GLY A 146 -12.19 -19.72 -11.65
C GLY A 146 -12.90 -18.39 -11.37
N SER A 147 -12.58 -17.31 -12.09
CA SER A 147 -13.12 -15.97 -11.79
C SER A 147 -14.58 -15.75 -12.24
N ASP A 148 -15.13 -16.62 -13.09
CA ASP A 148 -16.56 -16.59 -13.46
C ASP A 148 -17.48 -17.29 -12.44
N SER A 149 -16.89 -17.97 -11.45
CA SER A 149 -17.63 -18.55 -10.33
C SER A 149 -17.76 -17.51 -9.22
N SER A 150 -18.75 -16.62 -9.34
CA SER A 150 -19.19 -15.71 -8.26
C SER A 150 -19.43 -16.50 -6.96
N VAL A 151 -18.47 -16.46 -6.05
CA VAL A 151 -18.68 -16.89 -4.66
C VAL A 151 -19.47 -15.77 -3.99
N ASN A 152 -20.78 -15.94 -3.89
CA ASN A 152 -21.62 -15.12 -3.01
C ASN A 152 -21.17 -15.40 -1.57
N VAL A 153 -20.38 -14.48 -1.02
CA VAL A 153 -20.07 -14.46 0.41
C VAL A 153 -21.32 -13.92 1.11
N VAL A 154 -22.00 -14.81 1.83
CA VAL A 154 -23.13 -14.49 2.73
C VAL A 154 -22.60 -13.88 4.02
#